data_AF-A0A4R4PD77-F1
#
_entry.id   AF-A0A4R4PD77-F1
#
_cell.length_a   1.000
_cell.length_b   1.000
_cell.length_c   1.000
_cell.angle_alpha   90.00
_cell.angle_beta   90.00
_cell.angle_gamma   90.00
#
_symmetry.space_group_name_H-M   'P 1'
#
loop_
_entity.id
_entity.type
_entity.pdbx_description
1 polymer ?
#
loop_
_entity_poly.entity_id
_entity_poly.type
_entity_poly.pdbx_seq_one_letter_code
_entity_poly.pdbx_strand_id
1 'polypeptide(L)'
;MTHDPVDREELARLLPPPRVAELPEDRRLSLEEQLMNEIQTPESAPVPPRRRHRRLALIAVPALAAALAGVLVVGQPGDDGGREAGGQLQATIERIALAATSLDLPVPEPDQYIYVESQVSYLAVEYNATSGETTSHVEELHPRETWMSPDGQEGWLEESRQGDGVEIGGSPASLTSPSYDFLTTLPTDPEALLDLIYGDGQGEGDSREERAFSTIGTLLREQLLPPELSAALYEAAALIPGVFLVDDVRDAVGNPGIAVARESETYGERVEWIFDAETFAYLGERVVAMDREGVEPGTVTGYTGLTRIAVVDELGERPADGAA
;
A
#
# COMPACT_ATOMS: atom_id res chain seq x y z
N MET A 1 -54.65 -38.56 19.22
CA MET A 1 -54.33 -37.23 18.68
C MET A 1 -52.97 -36.86 19.22
N THR A 2 -51.94 -37.21 18.46
CA THR A 2 -50.52 -36.97 18.74
C THR A 2 -50.19 -35.53 18.36
N HIS A 3 -49.65 -34.74 19.28
CA HIS A 3 -49.07 -33.43 18.97
C HIS A 3 -47.73 -33.64 18.29
N ASP A 4 -47.61 -33.11 17.08
CA ASP A 4 -46.37 -33.00 16.34
C ASP A 4 -45.55 -31.85 16.96
N PRO A 5 -44.31 -32.07 17.46
CA PRO A 5 -43.50 -30.99 17.97
C PRO A 5 -42.97 -30.20 16.77
N VAL A 6 -43.54 -29.02 16.53
CA VAL A 6 -43.02 -28.05 15.56
C VAL A 6 -41.54 -27.80 15.89
N ASP A 7 -40.67 -28.05 14.91
CA ASP A 7 -39.23 -27.92 15.06
C ASP A 7 -38.87 -26.47 15.42
N ARG A 8 -38.11 -26.29 16.50
CA ARG A 8 -37.72 -24.96 17.00
C ARG A 8 -36.97 -24.12 15.95
N GLU A 9 -36.29 -24.77 15.02
CA GLU A 9 -35.60 -24.11 13.91
C GLU A 9 -36.55 -23.54 12.87
N GLU A 10 -37.71 -24.16 12.66
CA GLU A 10 -38.72 -23.70 11.70
C GLU A 10 -39.44 -22.46 12.24
N LEU A 11 -39.68 -22.40 13.54
CA LEU A 11 -40.20 -21.20 14.22
C LEU A 11 -39.18 -20.04 14.26
N ALA A 12 -37.88 -20.34 14.33
CA ALA A 12 -36.83 -19.31 14.33
C ALA A 12 -36.72 -18.56 13.00
N ARG A 13 -37.06 -19.21 11.87
CA ARG A 13 -37.05 -18.60 10.53
C ARG A 13 -38.27 -17.71 10.24
N LEU A 14 -39.32 -17.81 11.05
CA LEU A 14 -40.54 -17.00 10.95
C LEU A 14 -40.47 -15.72 11.79
N LEU A 15 -39.39 -15.52 12.56
CA LEU A 15 -39.14 -14.29 13.27
C LEU A 15 -38.51 -13.27 12.32
N PRO A 16 -38.97 -11.99 12.30
CA PRO A 16 -38.26 -10.95 11.58
C PRO A 16 -36.82 -10.85 12.08
N PRO A 17 -35.84 -10.56 11.20
CA PRO A 17 -34.45 -10.45 11.60
C PRO A 17 -34.35 -9.46 12.77
N PRO A 18 -33.51 -9.75 13.79
CA PRO A 18 -33.32 -8.84 14.90
C PRO A 18 -32.97 -7.47 14.32
N ARG A 19 -33.62 -6.40 14.82
CA ARG A 19 -33.23 -5.04 14.47
C ARG A 19 -31.78 -4.86 14.94
N VAL A 20 -30.86 -4.97 14.00
CA VAL A 20 -29.45 -4.65 14.21
C VAL A 20 -29.42 -3.16 14.53
N ALA A 21 -28.89 -2.81 15.69
CA ALA A 21 -28.61 -1.40 15.96
C ALA A 21 -27.62 -0.93 14.90
N GLU A 22 -27.98 0.09 14.12
CA GLU A 22 -27.05 0.72 13.20
C GLU A 22 -25.83 1.15 14.02
N LEU A 23 -24.67 0.60 13.66
CA LEU A 23 -23.41 0.93 14.31
C LEU A 23 -23.06 2.38 13.91
N PRO A 24 -22.49 3.19 14.83
CA PRO A 24 -21.89 4.47 14.47
C PRO A 24 -20.91 4.31 13.30
N GLU A 25 -20.88 5.25 12.35
CA GLU A 25 -20.12 5.12 11.10
C GLU A 25 -18.64 4.77 11.31
N ASP A 26 -18.00 5.39 12.30
CA ASP A 26 -16.60 5.13 12.68
C ASP A 26 -16.35 3.65 13.02
N ARG A 27 -17.34 3.02 13.68
CA ARG A 27 -17.27 1.60 14.05
C ARG A 27 -17.52 0.69 12.86
N ARG A 28 -18.29 1.16 11.87
CA ARG A 28 -18.52 0.43 10.62
C ARG A 28 -17.27 0.46 9.74
N LEU A 29 -16.61 1.61 9.63
CA LEU A 29 -15.37 1.78 8.86
C LEU A 29 -14.22 0.97 9.44
N SER A 30 -14.03 0.99 10.77
CA SER A 30 -13.02 0.15 11.41
C SER A 30 -13.30 -1.35 11.23
N LEU A 31 -14.57 -1.77 11.26
CA LEU A 31 -14.95 -3.15 10.95
C LEU A 31 -14.76 -3.50 9.47
N GLU A 32 -14.92 -2.54 8.57
CA GLU A 32 -14.73 -2.70 7.13
C GLU A 32 -13.24 -2.82 6.79
N GLU A 33 -12.39 -1.95 7.35
CA GLU A 33 -10.93 -2.03 7.28
C GLU A 33 -10.41 -3.35 7.87
N GLN A 34 -10.97 -3.77 9.00
CA GLN A 34 -10.64 -5.04 9.65
C GLN A 34 -11.13 -6.26 8.83
N LEU A 35 -12.29 -6.18 8.18
CA LEU A 35 -12.80 -7.20 7.26
C LEU A 35 -11.99 -7.30 5.97
N MET A 36 -11.53 -6.16 5.44
CA MET A 36 -10.67 -6.14 4.25
C MET A 36 -9.31 -6.79 4.56
N ASN A 37 -8.78 -6.59 5.76
CA ASN A 37 -7.60 -7.31 6.25
C ASN A 37 -7.87 -8.80 6.49
N GLU A 38 -9.05 -9.17 7.01
CA GLU A 38 -9.36 -10.55 7.37
C GLU A 38 -9.72 -11.43 6.16
N ILE A 39 -10.30 -10.87 5.09
CA ILE A 39 -10.55 -11.59 3.83
C ILE A 39 -9.24 -12.03 3.14
N GLN A 40 -8.13 -11.32 3.41
CA GLN A 40 -6.79 -11.69 2.91
C GLN A 40 -6.12 -12.80 3.74
N THR A 41 -6.74 -13.24 4.85
CA THR A 41 -6.16 -14.25 5.74
C THR A 41 -6.82 -15.62 5.55
N PRO A 42 -6.19 -16.62 4.90
CA PRO A 42 -6.72 -17.98 4.94
C PRO A 42 -6.57 -18.57 6.35
N GLU A 43 -7.70 -18.96 6.94
CA GLU A 43 -7.82 -19.69 8.20
C GLU A 43 -6.95 -20.97 8.14
N SER A 44 -5.75 -20.89 8.73
CA SER A 44 -4.80 -22.01 8.73
C SER A 44 -5.26 -23.11 9.68
N ALA A 45 -5.77 -24.21 9.11
CA ALA A 45 -6.01 -25.45 9.84
C ALA A 45 -4.69 -26.05 10.40
N PRO A 46 -4.72 -26.73 11.57
CA PRO A 46 -3.50 -27.16 12.25
C PRO A 46 -2.80 -28.34 11.52
N VAL A 47 -1.57 -28.11 11.04
CA VAL A 47 -0.70 -29.14 10.44
C VAL A 47 0.09 -29.90 11.53
N PRO A 48 0.15 -31.25 11.52
CA PRO A 48 0.86 -32.04 12.54
C PRO A 48 2.40 -32.05 12.35
N PRO A 49 3.19 -32.31 13.41
CA PRO A 49 4.63 -32.10 13.39
C PRO A 49 5.39 -33.17 12.57
N ARG A 50 6.16 -32.74 11.56
CA ARG A 50 7.08 -33.61 10.82
C ARG A 50 8.42 -33.77 11.55
N ARG A 51 8.87 -35.02 11.69
CA ARG A 51 10.09 -35.46 12.39
C ARG A 51 11.38 -34.98 11.72
N ARG A 52 12.27 -34.38 12.52
CA ARG A 52 13.64 -33.99 12.16
C ARG A 52 14.54 -35.22 11.95
N HIS A 53 15.17 -35.33 10.78
CA HIS A 53 16.34 -36.19 10.60
C HIS A 53 17.62 -35.35 10.68
N ARG A 54 18.39 -35.57 11.74
CA ARG A 54 19.74 -35.02 11.94
C ARG A 54 20.71 -35.67 10.95
N ARG A 55 21.42 -34.87 10.16
CA ARG A 55 22.73 -35.26 9.61
C ARG A 55 23.72 -34.11 9.84
N LEU A 56 24.70 -34.40 10.69
CA LEU A 56 25.89 -33.59 10.94
C LEU A 56 26.83 -33.69 9.74
N ALA A 57 27.32 -32.55 9.26
CA ALA A 57 28.60 -32.46 8.57
C ALA A 57 29.23 -31.08 8.85
N LEU A 58 30.23 -31.09 9.72
CA LEU A 58 31.16 -30.00 10.02
C LEU A 58 32.22 -29.92 8.92
N ILE A 59 32.35 -28.80 8.19
CA ILE A 59 33.63 -28.33 7.61
C ILE A 59 33.69 -26.80 7.70
N ALA A 60 34.88 -26.31 8.03
CA ALA A 60 35.20 -25.02 8.61
C ALA A 60 35.20 -23.81 7.66
N VAL A 61 34.91 -22.66 8.27
CA VAL A 61 34.99 -21.27 7.81
C VAL A 61 36.45 -20.79 7.73
N PRO A 62 36.77 -19.80 6.87
CA PRO A 62 37.56 -18.65 7.30
C PRO A 62 36.71 -17.38 7.27
N ALA A 63 36.76 -16.67 8.38
CA ALA A 63 35.92 -15.54 8.72
C ALA A 63 36.26 -14.31 7.89
N LEU A 64 35.24 -13.65 7.36
CA LEU A 64 35.23 -12.19 7.28
C LEU A 64 34.10 -11.71 8.19
N ALA A 65 34.48 -11.03 9.27
CA ALA A 65 33.57 -10.49 10.24
C ALA A 65 32.91 -9.21 9.69
N ALA A 66 31.58 -9.20 9.66
CA ALA A 66 30.78 -8.01 9.88
C ALA A 66 29.69 -8.40 10.87
N ALA A 67 29.89 -8.02 12.13
CA ALA A 67 28.89 -8.17 13.17
C ALA A 67 27.77 -7.17 12.89
N LEU A 68 26.59 -7.65 12.50
CA LEU A 68 25.35 -6.91 12.73
C LEU A 68 24.76 -7.48 14.01
N ALA A 69 24.99 -6.73 15.08
CA ALA A 69 24.29 -6.89 16.33
C ALA A 69 22.78 -6.88 16.06
N GLY A 70 22.03 -7.73 16.77
CA GLY A 70 20.58 -7.59 16.84
C GLY A 70 20.28 -6.20 17.40
N VAL A 71 19.82 -5.32 16.51
CA VAL A 71 19.26 -4.03 16.88
C VAL A 71 17.79 -4.30 17.13
N LEU A 72 17.36 -4.05 18.35
CA LEU A 72 15.95 -3.85 18.65
C LEU A 72 15.55 -2.58 17.86
N VAL A 73 14.92 -2.73 16.70
CA VAL A 73 14.41 -1.58 15.95
C VAL A 73 13.15 -1.13 16.66
N VAL A 74 13.32 -0.17 17.57
CA VAL A 74 12.26 0.75 17.95
C VAL A 74 11.89 1.49 16.68
N GLY A 75 10.58 1.56 16.36
CA GLY A 75 10.07 2.18 15.14
C GLY A 75 10.80 3.49 14.85
N GLN A 76 11.27 3.66 13.62
CA GLN A 76 12.02 4.85 13.26
C GLN A 76 11.09 6.06 13.43
N PRO A 77 11.45 7.04 14.29
CA PRO A 77 10.72 8.30 14.30
C PRO A 77 10.86 8.93 12.92
N GLY A 78 9.74 9.33 12.33
CA GLY A 78 9.71 10.12 11.11
C GLY A 78 10.43 11.45 11.35
N ASP A 79 11.27 11.86 10.41
CA ASP A 79 11.84 13.21 10.43
C ASP A 79 10.71 14.23 10.25
N ASP A 80 10.58 15.15 11.21
CA ASP A 80 9.71 16.33 11.13
C ASP A 80 10.34 17.37 10.18
N GLY A 81 10.40 17.03 8.89
CA GLY A 81 10.88 17.93 7.84
C GLY A 81 10.12 19.26 7.83
N GLY A 82 10.80 20.33 7.42
CA GLY A 82 10.22 21.67 7.40
C GLY A 82 9.11 21.79 6.35
N ARG A 83 7.92 22.26 6.75
CA ARG A 83 6.82 22.57 5.82
C ARG A 83 7.15 23.84 5.02
N GLU A 84 7.19 23.72 3.70
CA GLU A 84 7.47 24.85 2.83
C GLU A 84 6.23 25.45 2.15
N ALA A 85 6.34 26.73 1.75
CA ALA A 85 5.25 27.53 1.18
C ALA A 85 5.04 27.26 -0.33
N GLY A 86 3.80 27.45 -0.81
CA GLY A 86 3.33 27.01 -2.13
C GLY A 86 4.08 27.50 -3.38
N GLY A 87 4.93 28.54 -3.28
CA GLY A 87 5.79 28.94 -4.41
C GLY A 87 6.92 27.94 -4.71
N GLN A 88 7.39 27.22 -3.69
CA GLN A 88 8.43 26.19 -3.83
C GLN A 88 7.83 24.85 -4.29
N LEU A 89 6.58 24.57 -3.89
CA LEU A 89 5.81 23.40 -4.34
C LEU A 89 5.76 23.30 -5.86
N GLN A 90 5.31 24.35 -6.55
CA GLN A 90 5.17 24.33 -8.00
C GLN A 90 6.49 24.05 -8.73
N ALA A 91 7.57 24.73 -8.35
CA ALA A 91 8.88 24.55 -8.97
C ALA A 91 9.49 23.16 -8.71
N THR A 92 9.19 22.54 -7.57
CA THR A 92 9.59 21.16 -7.29
C THR A 92 8.75 20.17 -8.08
N ILE A 93 7.43 20.36 -8.15
CA ILE A 93 6.53 19.49 -8.92
C ILE A 93 6.89 19.50 -10.40
N GLU A 94 7.25 20.65 -10.97
CA GLU A 94 7.75 20.74 -12.36
C GLU A 94 9.02 19.90 -12.58
N ARG A 95 9.91 19.82 -11.57
CA ARG A 95 11.12 18.98 -11.64
C ARG A 95 10.79 17.50 -11.52
N ILE A 96 9.86 17.14 -10.63
CA ILE A 96 9.35 15.78 -10.47
C ILE A 96 8.68 15.31 -11.76
N ALA A 97 7.78 16.11 -12.32
CA ALA A 97 7.09 15.83 -13.59
C ALA A 97 8.09 15.66 -14.75
N LEU A 98 9.08 16.54 -14.84
CA LEU A 98 10.14 16.42 -15.85
C LEU A 98 10.95 15.12 -15.69
N ALA A 99 11.33 14.76 -14.46
CA ALA A 99 12.03 13.51 -14.19
C ALA A 99 11.18 12.29 -14.59
N ALA A 100 9.89 12.29 -14.25
CA ALA A 100 8.95 11.23 -14.62
C ALA A 100 8.87 11.03 -16.14
N THR A 101 8.71 12.11 -16.92
CA THR A 101 8.67 12.04 -18.39
C THR A 101 9.98 11.60 -19.04
N SER A 102 11.10 11.62 -18.30
CA SER A 102 12.41 11.20 -18.80
C SER A 102 12.69 9.71 -18.63
N LEU A 103 11.82 8.98 -17.92
CA LEU A 103 11.95 7.55 -17.70
C LEU A 103 11.68 6.78 -18.99
N ASP A 104 12.61 5.89 -19.33
CA ASP A 104 12.45 4.91 -20.40
C ASP A 104 11.93 3.62 -19.77
N LEU A 105 10.59 3.47 -19.74
CA LEU A 105 9.92 2.34 -19.12
C LEU A 105 9.46 1.33 -20.17
N PRO A 106 9.51 0.02 -19.87
CA PRO A 106 8.99 -1.00 -20.76
C PRO A 106 7.48 -0.84 -20.96
N VAL A 107 6.99 -1.19 -22.16
CA VAL A 107 5.56 -1.28 -22.45
C VAL A 107 5.18 -2.76 -22.50
N PRO A 108 4.31 -3.26 -21.62
CA PRO A 108 3.95 -4.66 -21.60
C PRO A 108 3.05 -5.04 -22.78
N GLU A 109 3.32 -6.22 -23.36
CA GLU A 109 2.41 -6.85 -24.32
C GLU A 109 1.25 -7.56 -23.60
N PRO A 110 0.10 -7.82 -24.26
CA PRO A 110 -1.09 -8.39 -23.61
C PRO A 110 -0.90 -9.77 -22.95
N ASP A 111 0.10 -10.54 -23.36
CA ASP A 111 0.46 -11.86 -22.83
C ASP A 111 1.65 -11.83 -21.86
N GLN A 112 2.08 -10.64 -21.44
CA GLN A 112 3.14 -10.44 -20.46
C GLN A 112 2.58 -9.99 -19.10
N TYR A 113 3.45 -9.90 -18.10
CA TYR A 113 3.12 -9.47 -16.76
C TYR A 113 4.03 -8.32 -16.32
N ILE A 114 3.43 -7.36 -15.61
CA ILE A 114 4.13 -6.28 -14.94
C ILE A 114 4.58 -6.82 -13.58
N TYR A 115 5.89 -6.91 -13.39
CA TYR A 115 6.50 -7.25 -12.12
C TYR A 115 6.83 -5.98 -11.33
N VAL A 116 6.42 -5.95 -10.07
CA VAL A 116 6.79 -4.89 -9.13
C VAL A 116 7.37 -5.51 -7.87
N GLU A 117 8.55 -5.05 -7.47
CA GLU A 117 9.19 -5.37 -6.19
C GLU A 117 9.17 -4.12 -5.31
N SER A 118 8.75 -4.32 -4.07
CA SER A 118 8.67 -3.27 -3.05
C SER A 118 9.23 -3.74 -1.71
N GLN A 119 9.66 -2.78 -0.90
CA GLN A 119 9.87 -2.95 0.53
C GLN A 119 8.69 -2.34 1.29
N VAL A 120 8.03 -3.13 2.13
CA VAL A 120 6.82 -2.69 2.85
C VAL A 120 6.93 -2.86 4.36
N SER A 121 6.21 -2.00 5.09
CA SER A 121 6.07 -2.04 6.55
C SER A 121 4.76 -1.37 6.92
N TYR A 122 3.88 -2.07 7.65
CA TYR A 122 2.58 -1.55 8.04
C TYR A 122 2.34 -1.70 9.55
N LEU A 123 1.43 -0.88 10.07
CA LEU A 123 0.90 -1.02 11.42
C LEU A 123 -0.02 -2.24 11.48
N ALA A 124 0.46 -3.33 12.07
CA ALA A 124 -0.32 -4.51 12.35
C ALA A 124 -1.11 -4.35 13.66
N VAL A 125 -2.39 -4.72 13.63
CA VAL A 125 -3.26 -4.76 14.81
C VAL A 125 -3.67 -6.21 15.05
N GLU A 126 -3.21 -6.78 16.16
CA GLU A 126 -3.55 -8.13 16.58
C GLU A 126 -4.63 -8.07 17.66
N TYR A 127 -5.75 -8.75 17.40
CA TYR A 127 -6.82 -8.93 18.39
C TYR A 127 -6.78 -10.34 18.97
N ASN A 128 -6.60 -10.43 20.28
CA ASN A 128 -6.67 -11.70 21.00
C ASN A 128 -8.10 -11.96 21.48
N ALA A 129 -8.84 -12.78 20.74
CA ALA A 129 -10.22 -13.13 21.07
C ALA A 129 -10.41 -13.84 22.43
N THR A 130 -9.35 -14.40 23.03
CA THR A 130 -9.43 -15.09 24.33
C THR A 130 -9.25 -14.12 25.49
N SER A 131 -8.31 -13.18 25.39
CA SER A 131 -8.06 -12.18 26.43
C SER A 131 -8.88 -10.89 26.25
N GLY A 132 -9.40 -10.64 25.04
CA GLY A 132 -10.02 -9.37 24.66
C GLY A 132 -9.00 -8.23 24.49
N GLU A 133 -7.70 -8.56 24.48
CA GLU A 133 -6.61 -7.60 24.34
C GLU A 133 -6.37 -7.29 22.85
N THR A 134 -6.08 -6.02 22.55
CA THR A 134 -5.63 -5.56 21.24
C THR A 134 -4.21 -5.06 21.39
N THR A 135 -3.31 -5.57 20.57
CA THR A 135 -1.91 -5.13 20.52
C THR A 135 -1.59 -4.63 19.12
N SER A 136 -0.98 -3.46 19.04
CA SER A 136 -0.54 -2.88 17.78
C SER A 136 0.98 -2.84 17.73
N HIS A 137 1.55 -3.17 16.58
CA HIS A 137 2.98 -3.04 16.35
C HIS A 137 3.25 -2.69 14.89
N VAL A 138 4.34 -1.99 14.61
CA VAL A 138 4.79 -1.74 13.24
C VAL A 138 5.64 -2.92 12.80
N GLU A 139 5.30 -3.50 11.66
CA GLU A 139 6.03 -4.62 11.10
C GLU A 139 7.45 -4.22 10.69
N GLU A 140 8.42 -5.14 10.78
CA GLU A 140 9.74 -4.86 10.21
C GLU A 140 9.64 -4.75 8.69
N LEU A 141 10.46 -3.89 8.09
CA LEU A 141 10.55 -3.76 6.63
C LEU A 141 10.82 -5.13 5.98
N HIS A 142 10.04 -5.47 4.97
CA HIS A 142 10.14 -6.77 4.31
C HIS A 142 9.73 -6.70 2.83
N PRO A 143 10.20 -7.64 1.99
CA PRO A 143 9.87 -7.62 0.57
C PRO A 143 8.43 -8.06 0.30
N ARG A 144 7.86 -7.40 -0.70
CA ARG A 144 6.59 -7.68 -1.36
C ARG A 144 6.81 -7.65 -2.86
N GLU A 145 6.25 -8.63 -3.56
CA GLU A 145 6.36 -8.77 -5.01
C GLU A 145 4.95 -8.96 -5.60
N THR A 146 4.67 -8.28 -6.70
CA THR A 146 3.43 -8.45 -7.45
C THR A 146 3.72 -8.73 -8.93
N TRP A 147 2.82 -9.49 -9.53
CA TRP A 147 2.75 -9.73 -10.97
C TRP A 147 1.33 -9.43 -11.41
N MET A 148 1.16 -8.56 -12.39
CA MET A 148 -0.17 -8.17 -12.89
C MET A 148 -0.19 -8.19 -14.42
N SER A 149 -1.20 -8.80 -15.01
CA SER A 149 -1.47 -8.67 -16.45
C SER A 149 -1.84 -7.22 -16.77
N PRO A 150 -1.56 -6.72 -17.99
CA PRO A 150 -1.87 -5.34 -18.36
C PRO A 150 -3.36 -4.97 -18.21
N ASP A 151 -4.25 -5.92 -18.47
CA ASP A 151 -5.69 -5.74 -18.32
C ASP A 151 -6.18 -5.86 -16.86
N GLY A 152 -5.33 -6.31 -15.93
CA GLY A 152 -5.60 -6.49 -14.51
C GLY A 152 -6.43 -7.73 -14.16
N GLN A 153 -6.66 -8.62 -15.14
CA GLN A 153 -7.50 -9.80 -14.95
C GLN A 153 -6.78 -10.96 -14.26
N GLU A 154 -5.47 -11.04 -14.40
CA GLU A 154 -4.63 -12.06 -13.77
C GLU A 154 -3.55 -11.39 -12.93
N GLY A 155 -3.30 -11.94 -11.76
CA GLY A 155 -2.18 -11.49 -10.96
C GLY A 155 -1.82 -12.40 -9.80
N TRP A 156 -0.64 -12.16 -9.27
CA TRP A 156 -0.04 -12.90 -8.17
C TRP A 156 0.65 -11.93 -7.22
N LEU A 157 0.60 -12.23 -5.93
CA LEU A 157 1.21 -11.43 -4.88
C LEU A 157 1.96 -12.35 -3.93
N GLU A 158 3.22 -12.04 -3.69
CA GLU A 158 4.06 -12.70 -2.70
C GLU A 158 4.52 -11.67 -1.66
N GLU A 159 4.18 -11.91 -0.39
CA GLU A 159 4.64 -11.08 0.72
C GLU A 159 5.27 -11.98 1.77
N SER A 160 6.54 -11.72 2.07
CA SER A 160 7.46 -12.65 2.77
C SER A 160 7.04 -13.10 4.19
N ARG A 161 5.94 -12.56 4.75
CA ARG A 161 5.36 -12.99 6.03
C ARG A 161 4.16 -13.94 5.92
N GLN A 162 3.44 -13.97 4.80
CA GLN A 162 2.09 -14.57 4.74
C GLN A 162 2.03 -16.01 4.22
N GLY A 163 3.16 -16.59 3.78
CA GLY A 163 3.24 -17.99 3.33
C GLY A 163 3.41 -18.13 1.82
N ASP A 164 2.70 -19.07 1.20
CA ASP A 164 2.62 -19.19 -0.27
C ASP A 164 1.89 -17.94 -0.83
N GLY A 165 2.22 -17.50 -2.05
CA GLY A 165 1.58 -16.33 -2.66
C GLY A 165 0.07 -16.46 -2.85
N VAL A 166 -0.58 -15.33 -3.12
CA VAL A 166 -2.04 -15.24 -3.32
C VAL A 166 -2.36 -14.74 -4.73
N GLU A 167 -3.41 -15.31 -5.32
CA GLU A 167 -3.96 -14.83 -6.60
C GLU A 167 -4.69 -13.49 -6.36
N ILE A 168 -4.41 -12.53 -7.23
CA ILE A 168 -5.02 -11.19 -7.22
C ILE A 168 -5.55 -10.84 -8.62
N GLY A 169 -6.26 -9.71 -8.73
CA GLY A 169 -6.85 -9.26 -9.99
C GLY A 169 -8.29 -9.75 -10.22
N GLY A 170 -8.74 -9.70 -11.47
CA GLY A 170 -10.07 -10.15 -11.90
C GLY A 170 -11.23 -9.22 -11.54
N SER A 171 -10.94 -8.11 -10.87
CA SER A 171 -11.90 -7.03 -10.60
C SER A 171 -11.89 -6.03 -11.76
N PRO A 172 -13.04 -5.44 -12.13
CA PRO A 172 -13.08 -4.40 -13.15
C PRO A 172 -12.17 -3.22 -12.78
N ALA A 173 -11.33 -2.79 -13.73
CA ALA A 173 -10.42 -1.69 -13.52
C ALA A 173 -11.14 -0.37 -13.22
N SER A 174 -10.62 0.39 -12.26
CA SER A 174 -11.15 1.68 -11.81
C SER A 174 -10.03 2.57 -11.27
N LEU A 175 -10.36 3.80 -10.84
CA LEU A 175 -9.39 4.67 -10.18
C LEU A 175 -8.92 4.14 -8.81
N THR A 176 -9.70 3.26 -8.18
CA THR A 176 -9.36 2.63 -6.90
C THR A 176 -8.81 1.21 -7.03
N SER A 177 -8.81 0.66 -8.25
CA SER A 177 -8.21 -0.63 -8.60
C SER A 177 -7.72 -0.56 -10.06
N PRO A 178 -6.63 0.17 -10.33
CA PRO A 178 -6.18 0.44 -11.70
C PRO A 178 -5.47 -0.76 -12.32
N SER A 179 -5.76 -1.04 -13.59
CA SER A 179 -4.90 -1.85 -14.46
C SER A 179 -4.03 -0.97 -15.35
N TYR A 180 -2.96 -1.51 -15.94
CA TYR A 180 -2.12 -0.75 -16.87
C TYR A 180 -2.91 -0.26 -18.08
N ASP A 181 -3.70 -1.14 -18.69
CA ASP A 181 -4.57 -0.79 -19.82
C ASP A 181 -5.51 0.36 -19.44
N PHE A 182 -6.11 0.31 -18.25
CA PHE A 182 -6.95 1.40 -17.75
C PHE A 182 -6.16 2.70 -17.57
N LEU A 183 -4.96 2.66 -16.99
CA LEU A 183 -4.09 3.83 -16.83
C LEU A 183 -3.79 4.50 -18.17
N THR A 184 -3.56 3.75 -19.25
CA THR A 184 -3.31 4.33 -20.58
C THR A 184 -4.51 5.09 -21.16
N THR A 185 -5.71 4.92 -20.61
CA THR A 185 -6.92 5.63 -21.04
C THR A 185 -7.14 6.95 -20.31
N LEU A 186 -6.42 7.20 -19.21
CA LEU A 186 -6.60 8.40 -18.41
C LEU A 186 -6.05 9.64 -19.13
N PRO A 187 -6.67 10.82 -18.93
CA PRO A 187 -6.16 12.06 -19.48
C PRO A 187 -4.80 12.41 -18.87
N THR A 188 -3.89 12.95 -19.70
CA THR A 188 -2.56 13.43 -19.28
C THR A 188 -2.49 14.96 -19.14
N ASP A 189 -3.64 15.63 -19.20
CA ASP A 189 -3.77 17.03 -18.80
C ASP A 189 -4.08 17.09 -17.30
N PRO A 190 -3.27 17.78 -16.47
CA PRO A 190 -3.41 17.74 -15.01
C PRO A 190 -4.77 18.25 -14.50
N GLU A 191 -5.32 19.30 -15.10
CA GLU A 191 -6.61 19.86 -14.71
C GLU A 191 -7.74 18.90 -15.08
N ALA A 192 -7.73 18.35 -16.30
CA ALA A 192 -8.72 17.37 -16.74
C ALA A 192 -8.66 16.06 -15.94
N LEU A 193 -7.45 15.61 -15.57
CA LEU A 193 -7.24 14.44 -14.73
C LEU A 193 -7.78 14.67 -13.32
N LEU A 194 -7.49 15.82 -12.73
CA LEU A 194 -8.00 16.18 -11.42
C LEU A 194 -9.53 16.31 -11.42
N ASP A 195 -10.11 16.92 -12.45
CA ASP A 195 -11.56 17.01 -12.62
C ASP A 195 -12.23 15.63 -12.73
N LEU A 196 -11.60 14.70 -13.44
CA LEU A 196 -12.04 13.31 -13.53
C LEU A 196 -12.04 12.63 -12.16
N ILE A 197 -10.94 12.75 -11.41
CA ILE A 197 -10.79 12.14 -10.07
C ILE A 197 -11.83 12.72 -9.10
N TYR A 198 -12.02 14.03 -9.13
CA TYR A 198 -13.03 14.69 -8.33
C TYR A 198 -14.47 14.31 -8.68
N GLY A 199 -14.72 14.00 -9.96
CA GLY A 199 -16.02 13.54 -10.44
C GLY A 199 -16.37 12.12 -10.00
N ASP A 200 -15.35 11.26 -9.86
CA ASP A 200 -15.50 9.88 -9.40
C ASP A 200 -15.79 9.80 -7.89
N GLY A 201 -14.92 10.43 -7.08
CA GLY A 201 -15.12 10.59 -5.64
C GLY A 201 -15.10 9.29 -4.81
N GLN A 202 -14.57 8.18 -5.31
CA GLN A 202 -14.51 6.89 -4.58
C GLN A 202 -13.29 6.72 -3.66
N GLY A 203 -12.33 7.67 -3.66
CA GLY A 203 -11.16 7.63 -2.77
C GLY A 203 -11.53 7.70 -1.28
N GLU A 204 -10.55 7.44 -0.42
CA GLU A 204 -10.71 7.48 1.05
C GLU A 204 -10.60 8.90 1.60
N GLY A 205 -11.27 9.15 2.71
CA GLY A 205 -11.28 10.44 3.39
C GLY A 205 -12.59 11.23 3.31
N ASP A 206 -12.74 12.19 4.20
CA ASP A 206 -14.01 12.88 4.41
C ASP A 206 -14.21 14.05 3.44
N SER A 207 -13.11 14.70 3.08
CA SER A 207 -13.13 15.84 2.16
C SER A 207 -12.93 15.41 0.70
N ARG A 208 -13.42 16.22 -0.24
CA ARG A 208 -13.22 15.99 -1.67
C ARG A 208 -11.72 16.00 -2.02
N GLU A 209 -10.96 16.87 -1.37
CA GLU A 209 -9.53 17.05 -1.55
C GLU A 209 -8.73 15.86 -1.03
N GLU A 210 -9.13 15.31 0.12
CA GLU A 210 -8.51 14.12 0.68
C GLU A 210 -8.77 12.88 -0.15
N ARG A 211 -10.01 12.67 -0.61
CA ARG A 211 -10.35 11.59 -1.54
C ARG A 211 -9.54 11.68 -2.83
N ALA A 212 -9.40 12.87 -3.40
CA ALA A 212 -8.59 13.05 -4.58
C ALA A 212 -7.12 12.75 -4.35
N PHE A 213 -6.54 13.21 -3.23
CA PHE A 213 -5.15 12.90 -2.89
C PHE A 213 -4.94 11.39 -2.66
N SER A 214 -5.84 10.75 -1.90
CA SER A 214 -5.85 9.29 -1.70
C SER A 214 -5.93 8.54 -3.04
N THR A 215 -6.85 8.92 -3.93
CA THR A 215 -6.98 8.31 -5.26
C THR A 215 -5.69 8.46 -6.09
N ILE A 216 -5.06 9.64 -6.11
CA ILE A 216 -3.79 9.82 -6.80
C ILE A 216 -2.72 8.91 -6.20
N GLY A 217 -2.65 8.79 -4.87
CA GLY A 217 -1.74 7.86 -4.18
C GLY A 217 -1.94 6.42 -4.64
N THR A 218 -3.19 5.96 -4.73
CA THR A 218 -3.52 4.63 -5.27
C THR A 218 -3.04 4.43 -6.71
N LEU A 219 -3.12 5.45 -7.56
CA LEU A 219 -2.62 5.38 -8.94
C LEU A 219 -1.09 5.36 -9.02
N LEU A 220 -0.39 5.87 -8.01
CA LEU A 220 1.09 5.90 -7.93
C LEU A 220 1.69 4.64 -7.29
N ARG A 221 0.94 3.97 -6.40
CA ARG A 221 1.44 2.89 -5.55
C ARG A 221 1.60 1.58 -6.31
N GLU A 222 2.83 1.06 -6.37
CA GLU A 222 3.15 -0.25 -6.98
C GLU A 222 2.68 -0.40 -8.44
N GLN A 223 2.68 0.68 -9.22
CA GLN A 223 2.24 0.69 -10.62
C GLN A 223 3.39 0.95 -11.60
N LEU A 224 3.35 0.27 -12.75
CA LEU A 224 4.05 0.73 -13.96
C LEU A 224 3.21 1.83 -14.61
N LEU A 225 3.59 3.09 -14.42
CA LEU A 225 2.86 4.23 -14.96
C LEU A 225 3.42 4.69 -16.31
N PRO A 226 2.57 4.96 -17.31
CA PRO A 226 2.98 5.73 -18.48
C PRO A 226 3.64 7.07 -18.04
N PRO A 227 4.83 7.42 -18.57
CA PRO A 227 5.59 8.60 -18.11
C PRO A 227 4.79 9.90 -18.09
N GLU A 228 3.99 10.17 -19.13
CA GLU A 228 3.15 11.36 -19.23
C GLU A 228 2.01 11.37 -18.20
N LEU A 229 1.46 10.21 -17.86
CA LEU A 229 0.43 10.10 -16.82
C LEU A 229 1.03 10.33 -15.43
N SER A 230 2.22 9.77 -15.16
CA SER A 230 2.94 9.99 -13.90
C SER A 230 3.17 11.49 -13.66
N ALA A 231 3.67 12.21 -14.67
CA ALA A 231 3.82 13.67 -14.61
C ALA A 231 2.49 14.39 -14.34
N ALA A 232 1.43 14.02 -15.07
CA ALA A 232 0.10 14.61 -14.90
C ALA A 232 -0.48 14.37 -13.50
N LEU A 233 -0.24 13.21 -12.88
CA LEU A 233 -0.67 12.89 -11.52
C LEU A 233 0.03 13.78 -10.47
N TYR A 234 1.34 14.00 -10.62
CA TYR A 234 2.09 14.89 -9.71
C TYR A 234 1.64 16.35 -9.85
N GLU A 235 1.47 16.82 -11.08
CA GLU A 235 0.95 18.17 -11.35
C GLU A 235 -0.49 18.34 -10.84
N ALA A 236 -1.36 17.35 -11.05
CA ALA A 236 -2.73 17.34 -10.54
C ALA A 236 -2.76 17.39 -9.00
N ALA A 237 -1.89 16.64 -8.33
CA ALA A 237 -1.82 16.65 -6.87
C ALA A 237 -1.43 18.03 -6.32
N ALA A 238 -0.53 18.76 -6.99
CA ALA A 238 -0.14 20.10 -6.59
C ALA A 238 -1.28 21.13 -6.64
N LEU A 239 -2.31 20.87 -7.46
CA LEU A 239 -3.52 21.69 -7.54
C LEU A 239 -4.51 21.42 -6.40
N ILE A 240 -4.35 20.33 -5.64
CA ILE A 240 -5.25 19.97 -4.53
C ILE A 240 -4.97 20.89 -3.33
N PRO A 241 -5.98 21.61 -2.82
CA PRO A 241 -5.83 22.40 -1.60
C PRO A 241 -5.37 21.54 -0.41
N GLY A 242 -4.34 22.03 0.29
CA GLY A 242 -3.77 21.37 1.46
C GLY A 242 -2.57 20.48 1.18
N VAL A 243 -2.19 20.29 -0.09
CA VAL A 243 -0.92 19.64 -0.46
C VAL A 243 0.26 20.60 -0.24
N PHE A 244 1.37 20.06 0.27
CA PHE A 244 2.59 20.81 0.58
C PHE A 244 3.84 19.95 0.39
N LEU A 245 5.01 20.59 0.45
CA LEU A 245 6.30 19.91 0.48
C LEU A 245 6.80 19.71 1.90
N VAL A 246 7.42 18.56 2.12
CA VAL A 246 8.24 18.27 3.29
C VAL A 246 9.66 18.00 2.79
N ASP A 247 10.59 18.88 3.16
CA ASP A 247 12.00 18.74 2.81
C ASP A 247 12.76 17.89 3.85
N ASP A 248 13.99 17.50 3.49
CA ASP A 248 14.91 16.77 4.36
C ASP A 248 14.32 15.46 4.92
N VAL A 249 13.43 14.82 4.14
CA VAL A 249 12.92 13.49 4.48
C VAL A 249 13.93 12.41 4.09
N ARG A 250 13.70 11.21 4.61
CA ARG A 250 14.44 10.01 4.22
C ARG A 250 13.48 8.91 3.79
N ASP A 251 13.87 8.16 2.78
CA ASP A 251 13.21 6.90 2.43
C ASP A 251 13.47 5.83 3.53
N ALA A 252 12.84 4.66 3.43
CA ALA A 252 12.95 3.59 4.43
C ALA A 252 14.36 2.99 4.56
N VAL A 253 15.22 3.16 3.56
CA VAL A 253 16.60 2.66 3.60
C VAL A 253 17.62 3.78 3.91
N GLY A 254 17.13 5.01 4.14
CA GLY A 254 17.87 6.15 4.65
C GLY A 254 18.37 7.14 3.60
N ASN A 255 18.00 7.00 2.32
CA ASN A 255 18.40 7.94 1.28
C ASN A 255 17.69 9.29 1.45
N PRO A 256 18.37 10.42 1.20
CA PRO A 256 17.75 11.75 1.26
C PRO A 256 16.65 11.90 0.19
N GLY A 257 15.53 12.49 0.60
CA GLY A 257 14.41 12.74 -0.30
C GLY A 257 13.69 14.06 -0.01
N ILE A 258 12.71 14.31 -0.85
CA ILE A 258 11.71 15.37 -0.73
C ILE A 258 10.34 14.72 -0.85
N ALA A 259 9.39 15.13 -0.02
CA ALA A 259 8.04 14.56 -0.04
C ALA A 259 6.97 15.56 -0.48
N VAL A 260 6.07 15.08 -1.33
CA VAL A 260 4.76 15.72 -1.56
C VAL A 260 3.78 15.12 -0.56
N ALA A 261 3.19 15.96 0.27
CA ALA A 261 2.47 15.51 1.45
C ALA A 261 1.09 16.15 1.59
N ARG A 262 0.20 15.42 2.25
CA ARG A 262 -1.07 15.96 2.76
C ARG A 262 -1.36 15.36 4.14
N GLU A 263 -1.88 16.20 5.02
CA GLU A 263 -2.35 15.80 6.34
C GLU A 263 -3.82 15.36 6.25
N SER A 264 -4.17 14.29 6.94
CA SER A 264 -5.55 13.88 7.24
C SER A 264 -5.84 14.18 8.70
N GLU A 265 -6.75 15.12 8.95
CA GLU A 265 -7.26 15.37 10.30
C GLU A 265 -8.16 14.21 10.76
N THR A 266 -8.88 13.59 9.82
CA THR A 266 -9.79 12.46 10.10
C THR A 266 -9.05 11.23 10.60
N TYR A 267 -7.96 10.85 9.92
CA TYR A 267 -7.17 9.67 10.28
C TYR A 267 -6.02 9.99 11.25
N GLY A 268 -5.80 11.28 11.56
CA GLY A 268 -4.75 11.72 12.47
C GLY A 268 -3.36 11.39 11.96
N GLU A 269 -3.14 11.48 10.64
CA GLU A 269 -1.90 11.03 9.97
C GLU A 269 -1.53 11.93 8.79
N ARG A 270 -0.29 11.84 8.34
CA ARG A 270 0.23 12.52 7.17
C ARG A 270 0.71 11.50 6.16
N VAL A 271 0.17 11.57 4.95
CA VAL A 271 0.62 10.75 3.81
C VAL A 271 1.67 11.55 3.06
N GLU A 272 2.79 10.90 2.74
CA GLU A 272 3.95 11.49 2.08
C GLU A 272 4.39 10.62 0.90
N TRP A 273 4.43 11.19 -0.29
CA TRP A 273 5.03 10.59 -1.48
C TRP A 273 6.47 11.08 -1.61
N ILE A 274 7.42 10.18 -1.49
CA ILE A 274 8.84 10.48 -1.38
C ILE A 274 9.51 10.38 -2.75
N PHE A 275 10.30 11.39 -3.07
CA PHE A 275 11.10 11.47 -4.27
C PHE A 275 12.57 11.64 -3.89
N ASP A 276 13.46 11.07 -4.69
CA ASP A 276 14.90 11.24 -4.53
C ASP A 276 15.29 12.73 -4.65
N ALA A 277 16.08 13.23 -3.71
CA ALA A 277 16.36 14.66 -3.61
C ALA A 277 17.17 15.22 -4.80
N GLU A 278 17.91 14.38 -5.52
CA GLU A 278 18.76 14.81 -6.64
C GLU A 278 18.12 14.53 -8.00
N THR A 279 17.54 13.35 -8.17
CA THR A 279 17.00 12.85 -9.43
C THR A 279 15.50 13.05 -9.58
N PHE A 280 14.80 13.33 -8.48
CA PHE A 280 13.32 13.40 -8.41
C PHE A 280 12.62 12.11 -8.84
N ALA A 281 13.32 10.98 -8.86
CA ALA A 281 12.71 9.68 -9.06
C ALA A 281 11.79 9.34 -7.88
N TYR A 282 10.62 8.78 -8.16
CA TYR A 282 9.70 8.32 -7.12
C TYR A 282 10.31 7.14 -6.36
N LEU A 283 10.42 7.26 -5.04
CA LEU A 283 10.99 6.25 -4.14
C LEU A 283 9.91 5.43 -3.41
N GLY A 284 8.68 5.94 -3.39
CA GLY A 284 7.56 5.31 -2.71
C GLY A 284 6.79 6.28 -1.83
N GLU A 285 6.09 5.73 -0.86
CA GLU A 285 5.24 6.50 0.03
C GLU A 285 5.35 6.03 1.49
N ARG A 286 4.97 6.92 2.40
CA ARG A 286 4.82 6.59 3.82
C ARG A 286 3.64 7.31 4.45
N VAL A 287 3.15 6.71 5.53
CA VAL A 287 2.14 7.27 6.42
C VAL A 287 2.76 7.53 7.77
N VAL A 288 2.66 8.77 8.26
CA VAL A 288 3.22 9.22 9.52
C VAL A 288 2.09 9.57 10.47
N ALA A 289 2.01 8.90 11.62
CA ALA A 289 1.04 9.21 12.65
C ALA A 289 1.27 10.63 13.20
N MET A 290 0.21 11.40 13.35
CA MET A 290 0.23 12.74 13.95
C MET A 290 -0.51 12.77 15.28
N ASP A 291 -1.81 12.44 15.26
CA ASP A 291 -2.67 12.39 16.45
C ASP A 291 -3.58 11.15 16.36
N ARG A 292 -2.94 9.99 16.21
CA ARG A 292 -3.62 8.69 16.10
C ARG A 292 -3.63 8.00 17.46
N GLU A 293 -4.81 7.57 17.91
CA GLU A 293 -4.96 6.94 19.22
C GLU A 293 -4.06 5.70 19.36
N GLY A 294 -3.27 5.65 20.43
CA GLY A 294 -2.38 4.51 20.72
C GLY A 294 -1.08 4.47 19.91
N VAL A 295 -0.81 5.47 19.07
CA VAL A 295 0.42 5.59 18.29
C VAL A 295 1.17 6.87 18.66
N GLU A 296 2.48 6.77 18.87
CA GLU A 296 3.29 7.96 19.17
C GLU A 296 3.37 8.88 17.93
N PRO A 297 3.11 10.20 18.07
CA PRO A 297 3.28 11.15 16.98
C PRO A 297 4.67 11.05 16.34
N GLY A 298 4.73 11.12 15.02
CA GLY A 298 5.94 10.91 14.23
C GLY A 298 6.24 9.43 13.92
N THR A 299 5.49 8.46 14.47
CA THR A 299 5.69 7.05 14.10
C THR A 299 5.28 6.82 12.64
N VAL A 300 6.14 6.18 11.85
CA VAL A 300 5.78 5.69 10.52
C VAL A 300 4.91 4.43 10.69
N THR A 301 3.65 4.50 10.25
CA THR A 301 2.64 3.43 10.38
C THR A 301 2.36 2.72 9.07
N GLY A 302 2.87 3.23 7.96
CA GLY A 302 2.78 2.60 6.65
C GLY A 302 3.97 3.04 5.80
N TYR A 303 4.51 2.12 5.03
CA TYR A 303 5.59 2.38 4.10
C TYR A 303 5.50 1.42 2.92
N THR A 304 5.63 1.95 1.71
CA THR A 304 5.78 1.19 0.48
C THR A 304 6.87 1.84 -0.35
N GLY A 305 8.04 1.20 -0.42
CA GLY A 305 9.18 1.66 -1.19
C GLY A 305 9.37 0.84 -2.45
N LEU A 306 9.26 1.48 -3.61
CA LEU A 306 9.45 0.81 -4.88
C LEU A 306 10.94 0.49 -5.08
N THR A 307 11.28 -0.78 -5.26
CA THR A 307 12.68 -1.17 -5.50
C THR A 307 12.91 -1.62 -6.93
N ARG A 308 11.90 -2.18 -7.60
CA ARG A 308 12.03 -2.64 -8.96
C ARG A 308 10.70 -2.68 -9.70
N ILE A 309 10.75 -2.32 -10.98
CA ILE A 309 9.69 -2.59 -11.95
C ILE A 309 10.33 -3.31 -13.13
N ALA A 310 9.61 -4.25 -13.72
CA ALA A 310 10.00 -4.91 -14.96
C ALA A 310 8.76 -5.45 -15.69
N VAL A 311 8.95 -5.87 -16.94
CA VAL A 311 7.98 -6.70 -17.67
C VAL A 311 8.59 -8.08 -17.86
N VAL A 312 7.81 -9.12 -17.58
CA VAL A 312 8.21 -10.54 -17.63
C VAL A 312 7.20 -11.34 -18.45
N ASP A 313 7.62 -12.51 -18.94
CA ASP A 313 6.81 -13.30 -19.88
C ASP A 313 5.87 -14.28 -19.16
N GLU A 314 6.19 -14.69 -17.92
CA GLU A 314 5.39 -15.65 -17.15
C GLU A 314 4.97 -15.12 -15.77
N LEU A 315 3.76 -15.49 -15.33
CA LEU A 315 3.27 -15.17 -14.00
C LEU A 315 4.16 -15.83 -12.93
N GLY A 316 4.66 -15.03 -11.98
CA GLY A 316 5.61 -15.49 -10.94
C GLY A 316 7.08 -15.50 -11.39
N GLU A 317 7.38 -15.13 -12.63
CA GLU A 317 8.76 -14.98 -13.11
C GLU A 317 9.42 -13.72 -12.52
N ARG A 318 10.60 -13.85 -11.92
CA ARG A 318 11.38 -12.70 -11.47
C ARG A 318 12.31 -12.21 -12.59
N PRO A 319 12.46 -10.89 -12.78
CA PRO A 319 13.33 -10.35 -13.81
C PRO A 319 14.81 -10.71 -13.55
N ALA A 320 15.56 -10.97 -14.61
CA ALA A 320 17.00 -11.21 -14.53
C ALA A 320 17.74 -10.00 -13.90
N ASP A 321 18.81 -10.24 -13.15
CA ASP A 321 19.62 -9.19 -12.53
C ASP A 321 20.01 -8.10 -13.54
N GLY A 322 19.58 -6.85 -13.31
CA GLY A 322 19.90 -5.69 -14.15
C GLY A 322 18.93 -5.37 -15.29
N ALA A 323 17.82 -6.09 -15.44
CA ALA A 323 16.69 -5.62 -16.26
C ALA A 323 16.00 -4.44 -15.55
N ALA A 324 15.84 -3.34 -16.29
CA ALA A 324 15.08 -2.14 -15.94
C ALA A 324 13.88 -2.02 -16.88
#